data_AF-H7FM58-F1
#
_entry.id   AF-H7FM58-F1
#
_cell.length_a   1.000
_cell.length_b   1.000
_cell.length_c   1.000
_cell.angle_alpha   90.00
_cell.angle_beta   90.00
_cell.angle_gamma   90.00
#
_symmetry.space_group_name_H-M   'P 1'
#
loop_
_entity.id
_entity.type
_entity.pdbx_description
1 polymer ?
#
loop_
_entity_poly.entity_id
_entity_poly.type
_entity_poly.pdbx_seq_one_letter_code
_entity_poly.pdbx_strand_id
1 'polypeptide(L)'
;MNIKKHIPNSITLLNLLCGCIAMVFVSKSDFEMAFYFVCLGIFLDFFDGFFARLLKVSGPLGLQLDSLADMVTSGLVPGYVMFFLLSNSQHEISASPILPYLGFIITMGSCYRLAVFNIDTRQTNSFIGLPTPANALFILSLPLVLKYSDSLFILEVLTNQWVLLAITLFSAYILNAEIPLFSLKVKKFSLKHNALQIVFLSFSFLLLLFFQYAGIPLVIISYVLLSIVSNKYLLDEKKKR
;
A
#
# COMPACT_ATOMS: atom_id res chain seq x y z
N MET A 1 -24.06 25.85 11.92
CA MET A 1 -22.96 25.08 11.30
C MET A 1 -22.83 23.74 12.00
N ASN A 2 -22.96 22.63 11.26
CA ASN A 2 -22.93 21.30 11.87
C ASN A 2 -21.48 20.83 12.05
N ILE A 3 -20.85 21.24 13.16
CA ILE A 3 -19.44 20.99 13.53
C ILE A 3 -19.04 19.51 13.32
N LYS A 4 -19.99 18.58 13.50
CA LYS A 4 -19.80 17.14 13.30
C LYS A 4 -19.28 16.75 11.91
N LYS A 5 -19.61 17.51 10.86
CA LYS A 5 -19.14 17.24 9.48
C LYS A 5 -17.66 17.58 9.28
N HIS A 6 -17.08 18.43 10.13
CA HIS A 6 -15.69 18.86 10.01
C HIS A 6 -14.71 17.91 10.69
N ILE A 7 -15.19 17.03 11.60
CA ILE A 7 -14.32 16.09 12.31
C ILE A 7 -13.63 15.12 11.33
N PRO A 8 -14.34 14.35 10.48
CA PRO A 8 -13.68 13.43 9.55
C PRO A 8 -12.75 14.17 8.58
N ASN A 9 -13.20 15.28 8.00
CA ASN A 9 -12.37 16.07 7.09
C ASN A 9 -11.08 16.59 7.75
N SER A 10 -11.13 16.94 9.04
CA SER A 10 -9.92 17.36 9.76
C SER A 10 -8.95 16.20 9.95
N ILE A 11 -9.46 14.99 10.21
CA ILE A 11 -8.64 13.77 10.30
C ILE A 11 -8.01 13.46 8.93
N THR A 12 -8.76 13.58 7.84
CA THR A 12 -8.24 13.44 6.47
C THR A 12 -7.12 14.47 6.17
N LEU A 13 -7.27 15.72 6.63
CA LEU A 13 -6.20 16.73 6.50
C LEU A 13 -4.97 16.40 7.34
N LEU A 14 -5.13 15.70 8.47
CA LEU A 14 -3.99 15.18 9.24
C LEU A 14 -3.30 14.02 8.53
N ASN A 15 -4.04 13.14 7.82
CA ASN A 15 -3.44 12.16 6.90
C ASN A 15 -2.58 12.87 5.86
N LEU A 16 -3.13 13.87 5.16
CA LEU A 16 -2.38 14.67 4.18
C LEU A 16 -1.13 15.31 4.78
N LEU A 17 -1.24 15.90 5.97
CA LEU A 17 -0.09 16.49 6.67
C LEU A 17 1.00 15.45 6.95
N CYS A 18 0.62 14.23 7.34
CA CYS A 18 1.58 13.13 7.52
C CYS A 18 2.31 12.79 6.21
N GLY A 19 1.61 12.73 5.07
CA GLY A 19 2.23 12.54 3.76
C GLY A 19 3.23 13.65 3.41
N CYS A 20 2.87 14.91 3.65
CA CYS A 20 3.78 16.05 3.46
C CYS A 20 5.03 15.97 4.33
N ILE A 21 4.89 15.60 5.61
CA ILE A 21 6.02 15.43 6.53
C ILE A 21 6.89 14.25 6.09
N ALA A 22 6.28 13.12 5.69
CA ALA A 22 7.00 11.96 5.20
C ALA A 22 7.88 12.30 3.98
N MET A 23 7.38 13.10 3.03
CA MET A 23 8.17 13.59 1.89
C MET A 23 9.45 14.32 2.33
N VAL A 24 9.36 15.15 3.38
CA VAL A 24 10.52 15.87 3.93
C VAL A 24 11.53 14.91 4.55
N PHE A 25 11.08 13.82 5.17
CA PHE A 25 11.99 12.79 5.69
C PHE A 25 12.63 11.96 4.58
N VAL A 26 11.88 11.62 3.52
CA VAL A 26 12.44 10.96 2.33
C VAL A 26 13.54 11.81 1.68
N SER A 27 13.34 13.13 1.55
CA SER A 27 14.36 14.01 0.96
C SER A 27 15.63 14.15 1.81
N LYS A 28 15.55 13.82 3.10
CA LYS A 28 16.67 13.74 4.03
C LYS A 28 17.23 12.32 4.20
N SER A 29 16.76 11.37 3.38
CA SER A 29 17.11 9.94 3.47
C SER A 29 16.76 9.27 4.80
N ASP A 30 15.85 9.86 5.58
CA ASP A 30 15.32 9.28 6.82
C ASP A 30 14.05 8.48 6.50
N PHE A 31 14.26 7.30 5.90
CA PHE A 31 13.17 6.42 5.49
C PHE A 31 12.36 5.86 6.65
N GLU A 32 12.95 5.82 7.84
CA GLU A 32 12.29 5.26 9.02
C GLU A 32 11.23 6.22 9.55
N MET A 33 11.58 7.51 9.70
CA MET A 33 10.59 8.52 10.02
C MET A 33 9.55 8.69 8.92
N ALA A 34 9.97 8.63 7.64
CA ALA A 34 9.02 8.64 6.52
C ALA A 34 8.01 7.48 6.61
N PHE A 35 8.49 6.27 6.93
CA PHE A 35 7.66 5.09 7.13
C PHE A 35 6.68 5.25 8.29
N TYR A 36 7.13 5.76 9.44
CA TYR A 36 6.25 6.00 10.59
C TYR A 36 5.18 7.05 10.30
N PHE A 37 5.51 8.14 9.59
CA PHE A 37 4.51 9.13 9.19
C PHE A 37 3.53 8.58 8.16
N VAL A 38 3.95 7.76 7.20
CA VAL A 38 3.02 7.07 6.29
C VAL A 38 2.10 6.11 7.05
N CYS A 39 2.64 5.33 7.99
CA CYS A 39 1.83 4.46 8.85
C CYS A 39 0.79 5.26 9.66
N LEU A 40 1.19 6.42 10.20
CA LEU A 40 0.29 7.32 10.91
C LEU A 40 -0.78 7.90 9.98
N GLY A 41 -0.42 8.29 8.75
CA GLY A 41 -1.37 8.78 7.75
C GLY A 41 -2.42 7.72 7.39
N ILE A 42 -1.98 6.49 7.09
CA ILE A 42 -2.86 5.33 6.82
C ILE A 42 -3.74 5.02 8.05
N PHE A 43 -3.21 5.17 9.26
CA PHE A 43 -4.00 5.01 10.47
C PHE A 43 -5.09 6.09 10.55
N LEU A 44 -4.78 7.36 10.30
CA LEU A 44 -5.74 8.46 10.34
C LEU A 44 -6.83 8.31 9.26
N ASP A 45 -6.45 7.88 8.05
CA ASP A 45 -7.36 7.53 6.94
C ASP A 45 -8.44 6.53 7.39
N PHE A 46 -8.04 5.44 8.05
CA PHE A 46 -8.99 4.49 8.60
C PHE A 46 -9.97 5.13 9.61
N PHE A 47 -9.49 6.07 10.42
CA PHE A 47 -10.29 6.75 11.43
C PHE A 47 -11.26 7.80 10.85
N ASP A 48 -10.90 8.49 9.77
CA ASP A 48 -11.84 9.44 9.14
C ASP A 48 -13.07 8.70 8.58
N GLY A 49 -12.86 7.56 7.92
CA GLY A 49 -13.92 6.74 7.36
C GLY A 49 -14.75 6.06 8.44
N PHE A 50 -14.13 5.72 9.58
CA PHE A 50 -14.83 5.25 10.77
C PHE A 50 -15.73 6.34 11.36
N PHE A 51 -15.20 7.54 11.63
CA PHE A 51 -15.97 8.63 12.22
C PHE A 51 -17.04 9.19 11.27
N ALA A 52 -16.79 9.24 9.96
CA ALA A 52 -17.79 9.65 8.98
C ALA A 52 -19.04 8.75 9.02
N ARG A 53 -18.84 7.43 9.14
CA ARG A 53 -19.91 6.44 9.29
C ARG A 53 -20.58 6.53 10.66
N LEU A 54 -19.81 6.63 11.74
CA LEU A 54 -20.32 6.72 13.11
C LEU A 54 -21.20 7.97 13.31
N LEU A 55 -20.76 9.12 12.79
CA LEU A 55 -21.45 10.40 12.91
C LEU A 55 -22.54 10.61 11.85
N LYS A 56 -22.68 9.67 10.88
CA LYS A 56 -23.61 9.75 9.73
C LYS A 56 -23.43 11.04 8.91
N VAL A 57 -22.17 11.39 8.66
CA VAL A 57 -21.78 12.62 7.93
C VAL A 57 -21.02 12.35 6.64
N SER A 58 -21.01 11.11 6.15
CA SER A 58 -20.46 10.76 4.83
C SER A 58 -21.05 11.64 3.72
N GLY A 59 -20.21 12.10 2.80
CA GLY A 59 -20.63 12.98 1.72
C GLY A 59 -19.55 13.13 0.64
N PRO A 60 -19.89 13.76 -0.50
CA PRO A 60 -19.02 13.80 -1.68
C PRO A 60 -17.71 14.56 -1.43
N LEU A 61 -17.73 15.64 -0.63
CA LEU A 61 -16.52 16.37 -0.27
C LEU A 61 -15.52 15.50 0.49
N GLY A 62 -15.98 14.75 1.50
CA GLY A 62 -15.11 13.89 2.31
C GLY A 62 -14.48 12.79 1.45
N LEU A 63 -15.27 12.17 0.57
CA LEU A 63 -14.77 11.15 -0.36
C LEU A 63 -13.71 11.68 -1.34
N GLN A 64 -13.87 12.90 -1.86
CA GLN A 64 -12.85 13.51 -2.72
C GLN A 64 -11.61 13.91 -1.92
N LEU A 65 -11.80 14.47 -0.73
CA LEU A 65 -10.71 14.89 0.14
C LEU A 65 -9.84 13.70 0.59
N ASP A 66 -10.49 12.58 0.90
CA ASP A 66 -9.88 11.29 1.23
C ASP A 66 -8.92 10.84 0.15
N SER A 67 -9.41 10.69 -1.09
CA SER A 67 -8.57 10.31 -2.23
C SER A 67 -7.44 11.30 -2.54
N LEU A 68 -7.65 12.61 -2.32
CA LEU A 68 -6.59 13.61 -2.50
C LEU A 68 -5.50 13.50 -1.42
N ALA A 69 -5.89 13.24 -0.16
CA ALA A 69 -4.94 13.00 0.93
C ALA A 69 -4.15 11.71 0.70
N ASP A 70 -4.85 10.63 0.36
CA ASP A 70 -4.26 9.33 0.06
C ASP A 70 -3.33 9.36 -1.14
N MET A 71 -3.63 10.19 -2.15
CA MET A 71 -2.75 10.37 -3.29
C MET A 71 -1.38 10.95 -2.86
N VAL A 72 -1.33 11.80 -1.83
CA VAL A 72 -0.05 12.30 -1.29
C VAL A 72 0.61 11.23 -0.42
N THR A 73 -0.07 10.73 0.61
CA THR A 73 0.51 9.81 1.59
C THR A 73 0.84 8.43 1.02
N SER A 74 -0.10 7.85 0.27
CA SER A 74 -0.03 6.47 -0.23
C SER A 74 0.29 6.38 -1.73
N GLY A 75 0.35 7.51 -2.45
CA GLY A 75 0.69 7.57 -3.87
C GLY A 75 2.02 8.27 -4.18
N LEU A 76 2.19 9.51 -3.70
CA LEU A 76 3.36 10.33 -3.99
C LEU A 76 4.58 9.90 -3.18
N VAL A 77 4.43 9.75 -1.85
CA VAL A 77 5.55 9.33 -0.98
C VAL A 77 6.21 8.03 -1.45
N PRO A 78 5.50 6.92 -1.73
CA PRO A 78 6.15 5.71 -2.23
C PRO A 78 6.82 5.91 -3.60
N GLY A 79 6.24 6.71 -4.50
CA GLY A 79 6.90 7.03 -5.78
C GLY A 79 8.20 7.80 -5.59
N TYR A 80 8.24 8.73 -4.62
CA TYR A 80 9.46 9.48 -4.30
C TYR A 80 10.52 8.60 -3.61
N VAL A 81 10.12 7.64 -2.78
CA VAL A 81 11.04 6.63 -2.24
C VAL A 81 11.63 5.77 -3.36
N MET A 82 10.83 5.32 -4.32
CA MET A 82 11.34 4.55 -5.45
C MET A 82 12.25 5.40 -6.36
N PHE A 83 11.92 6.68 -6.57
CA PHE A 83 12.82 7.63 -7.22
C PHE A 83 14.17 7.68 -6.52
N PHE A 84 14.18 7.77 -5.18
CA PHE A 84 15.43 7.77 -4.42
C PHE A 84 16.22 6.47 -4.59
N LEU A 85 15.56 5.31 -4.50
CA LEU A 85 16.23 4.01 -4.69
C LEU A 85 16.85 3.88 -6.08
N LEU A 86 16.11 4.25 -7.14
CA LEU A 86 16.62 4.23 -8.51
C LEU A 86 17.80 5.20 -8.70
N SER A 87 17.74 6.38 -8.05
CA SER A 87 18.83 7.39 -8.10
C SER A 87 20.14 6.90 -7.47
N ASN A 88 20.07 5.94 -6.55
CA ASN A 88 21.21 5.43 -5.78
C ASN A 88 21.54 3.96 -6.11
N SER A 89 21.07 3.46 -7.27
CA SER A 89 21.30 2.07 -7.71
C SER A 89 22.75 1.84 -8.18
N GLN A 90 23.28 0.62 -8.00
CA GLN A 90 24.72 0.31 -8.10
C GLN A 90 25.25 0.01 -9.52
N HIS A 91 24.41 0.01 -10.56
CA HIS A 91 24.85 -0.35 -11.92
C HIS A 91 24.98 0.87 -12.85
N GLU A 92 26.24 1.26 -13.09
CA GLU A 92 26.71 2.38 -13.92
C GLU A 92 26.25 2.38 -15.40
N ILE A 93 25.59 1.33 -15.89
CA ILE A 93 25.30 1.15 -17.32
C ILE A 93 24.24 2.16 -17.83
N SER A 94 23.59 2.91 -16.94
CA SER A 94 22.69 4.00 -17.35
C SER A 94 22.70 5.12 -16.32
N ALA A 95 23.72 5.97 -16.32
CA ALA A 95 23.71 7.30 -15.70
C ALA A 95 22.70 8.25 -16.39
N SER A 96 21.54 7.72 -16.81
CA SER A 96 20.46 8.50 -17.38
C SER A 96 19.83 9.31 -16.26
N PRO A 97 19.92 10.65 -16.30
CA PRO A 97 19.32 11.50 -15.28
C PRO A 97 17.79 11.34 -15.22
N ILE A 98 17.19 10.71 -16.24
CA ILE A 98 15.75 10.52 -16.38
C ILE A 98 15.29 9.22 -15.71
N LEU A 99 16.15 8.20 -15.59
CA LEU A 99 15.75 6.87 -15.11
C LEU A 99 15.06 6.91 -13.73
N PRO A 100 15.55 7.67 -12.74
CA PRO A 100 14.90 7.68 -11.43
C PRO A 100 13.47 8.21 -11.44
N TYR A 101 13.13 9.11 -12.37
CA TYR A 101 11.78 9.63 -12.52
C TYR A 101 10.75 8.55 -12.87
N LEU A 102 11.19 7.39 -13.37
CA LEU A 102 10.32 6.24 -13.58
C LEU A 102 9.72 5.71 -12.27
N GLY A 103 10.33 5.97 -11.11
CA GLY A 103 9.74 5.64 -9.81
C GLY A 103 8.34 6.25 -9.60
N PHE A 104 8.07 7.40 -10.21
CA PHE A 104 6.75 8.05 -10.17
C PHE A 104 5.67 7.33 -10.99
N ILE A 105 6.00 6.28 -11.74
CA ILE A 105 4.99 5.37 -12.31
C ILE A 105 4.13 4.74 -11.20
N ILE A 106 4.69 4.50 -10.00
CA ILE A 106 3.92 4.07 -8.82
C ILE A 106 2.88 5.14 -8.43
N THR A 107 3.28 6.41 -8.43
CA THR A 107 2.40 7.55 -8.16
C THR A 107 1.28 7.64 -9.20
N MET A 108 1.61 7.53 -10.49
CA MET A 108 0.62 7.50 -11.57
C MET A 108 -0.35 6.33 -11.44
N GLY A 109 0.15 5.13 -11.15
CA GLY A 109 -0.65 3.93 -10.92
C GLY A 109 -1.58 4.07 -9.72
N SER A 110 -1.11 4.71 -8.65
CA SER A 110 -1.91 4.98 -7.44
C SER A 110 -3.01 6.01 -7.69
N CYS A 111 -2.71 7.08 -8.45
CA CYS A 111 -3.70 8.08 -8.86
C CYS A 111 -4.84 7.44 -9.66
N TYR A 112 -4.49 6.67 -10.70
CA TYR A 112 -5.48 6.00 -11.53
C TYR A 112 -6.32 5.02 -10.72
N ARG A 113 -5.69 4.28 -9.80
CA ARG A 113 -6.36 3.36 -8.87
C ARG A 113 -7.39 4.07 -8.01
N LEU A 114 -7.03 5.17 -7.36
CA LEU A 114 -7.94 5.96 -6.51
C LEU A 114 -9.11 6.54 -7.32
N ALA A 115 -8.84 7.03 -8.53
CA ALA A 115 -9.88 7.54 -9.42
C ALA A 115 -10.89 6.45 -9.82
N VAL A 116 -10.41 5.26 -10.21
CA VAL A 116 -11.26 4.10 -10.53
C VAL A 116 -12.07 3.66 -9.32
N PHE A 117 -11.45 3.61 -8.13
CA PHE A 117 -12.12 3.22 -6.89
C PHE A 117 -13.34 4.08 -6.58
N ASN A 118 -13.27 5.40 -6.83
CA ASN A 118 -14.37 6.33 -6.58
C ASN A 118 -15.55 6.20 -7.54
N ILE A 119 -15.37 5.58 -8.72
CA ILE A 119 -16.42 5.43 -9.74
C ILE A 119 -16.90 3.97 -9.90
N ASP A 120 -16.18 3.00 -9.33
CA ASP A 120 -16.48 1.58 -9.47
C ASP A 120 -17.56 1.12 -8.47
N THR A 121 -18.76 0.87 -8.98
CA THR A 121 -19.91 0.40 -8.19
C THR A 121 -19.83 -1.08 -7.78
N ARG A 122 -18.84 -1.84 -8.28
CA ARG A 122 -18.66 -3.28 -8.00
C ARG A 122 -18.01 -3.56 -6.63
N GLN A 123 -17.43 -2.55 -5.98
CA GLN A 123 -16.62 -2.66 -4.74
C GLN A 123 -17.46 -2.92 -3.47
N THR A 124 -18.37 -3.90 -3.49
CA THR A 124 -19.36 -4.11 -2.40
C THR A 124 -18.86 -5.03 -1.28
N ASN A 125 -18.19 -6.14 -1.62
CA ASN A 125 -17.83 -7.19 -0.66
C ASN A 125 -16.37 -7.68 -0.74
N SER A 126 -15.63 -7.31 -1.78
CA SER A 126 -14.24 -7.65 -2.02
C SER A 126 -13.53 -6.46 -2.67
N PHE A 127 -12.27 -6.24 -2.33
CA PHE A 127 -11.44 -5.25 -3.03
C PHE A 127 -11.03 -5.84 -4.37
N ILE A 128 -11.16 -5.09 -5.45
CA ILE A 128 -10.64 -5.48 -6.77
C ILE A 128 -9.36 -4.70 -7.01
N GLY A 129 -8.19 -5.34 -6.98
CA GLY A 129 -6.86 -4.72 -7.08
C GLY A 129 -6.22 -4.36 -5.73
N LEU A 130 -4.90 -4.20 -5.70
CA LEU A 130 -4.16 -3.89 -4.47
C LEU A 130 -4.56 -2.49 -3.92
N PRO A 131 -4.85 -2.34 -2.61
CA PRO A 131 -5.05 -1.03 -2.01
C PRO A 131 -3.77 -0.19 -2.03
N THR A 132 -3.90 1.12 -2.25
CA THR A 132 -2.77 2.06 -2.23
C THR A 132 -2.00 2.06 -0.90
N PRO A 133 -2.63 1.94 0.30
CA PRO A 133 -1.89 1.82 1.55
C PRO A 133 -0.97 0.58 1.60
N ALA A 134 -1.46 -0.55 1.09
CA ALA A 134 -0.65 -1.78 1.05
C ALA A 134 0.55 -1.62 0.12
N ASN A 135 0.35 -1.02 -1.06
CA ASN A 135 1.47 -0.73 -1.96
C ASN A 135 2.46 0.28 -1.36
N ALA A 136 1.97 1.29 -0.63
CA ALA A 136 2.82 2.25 0.05
C ALA A 136 3.71 1.56 1.09
N LEU A 137 3.15 0.72 1.97
CA LEU A 137 3.91 -0.04 2.95
C LEU A 137 4.94 -0.97 2.29
N PHE A 138 4.59 -1.60 1.17
CA PHE A 138 5.53 -2.42 0.40
C PHE A 138 6.75 -1.59 -0.04
N ILE A 139 6.52 -0.46 -0.72
CA ILE A 139 7.61 0.37 -1.26
C ILE A 139 8.45 1.03 -0.16
N LEU A 140 7.82 1.59 0.88
CA LEU A 140 8.56 2.22 1.97
C LEU A 140 9.34 1.21 2.83
N SER A 141 8.97 -0.07 2.83
CA SER A 141 9.75 -1.09 3.52
C SER A 141 11.07 -1.41 2.82
N LEU A 142 11.18 -1.26 1.50
CA LEU A 142 12.39 -1.62 0.73
C LEU A 142 13.68 -0.92 1.21
N PRO A 143 13.73 0.42 1.40
CA PRO A 143 14.93 1.06 1.94
C PRO A 143 15.21 0.66 3.39
N LEU A 144 14.20 0.28 4.17
CA LEU A 144 14.38 -0.21 5.54
C LEU A 144 14.96 -1.63 5.56
N VAL A 145 14.51 -2.48 4.64
CA VAL A 145 15.10 -3.80 4.41
C VAL A 145 16.57 -3.64 4.03
N LEU A 146 16.91 -2.74 3.12
CA LEU A 146 18.29 -2.43 2.77
C LEU A 146 19.12 -1.95 3.98
N LYS A 147 18.55 -1.06 4.82
CA LYS A 147 19.23 -0.49 5.99
C LYS A 147 19.49 -1.51 7.10
N TYR A 148 18.57 -2.45 7.31
CA TYR A 148 18.56 -3.36 8.47
C TYR A 148 18.87 -4.82 8.11
N SER A 149 19.25 -5.11 6.86
CA SER A 149 19.66 -6.46 6.42
C SER A 149 21.16 -6.53 6.19
N ASP A 150 21.81 -7.52 6.81
CA ASP A 150 23.22 -7.84 6.56
C ASP A 150 23.44 -8.77 5.33
N SER A 151 22.35 -9.18 4.67
CA SER A 151 22.43 -10.10 3.52
C SER A 151 22.94 -9.40 2.26
N LEU A 152 24.10 -9.82 1.75
CA LEU A 152 24.65 -9.38 0.47
C LEU A 152 23.70 -9.62 -0.70
N PHE A 153 22.95 -10.73 -0.66
CA PHE A 153 21.95 -11.03 -1.68
C PHE A 153 20.82 -9.97 -1.71
N ILE A 154 20.34 -9.55 -0.54
CA ILE A 154 19.31 -8.52 -0.43
C ILE A 154 19.84 -7.18 -0.95
N LEU A 155 21.09 -6.85 -0.60
CA LEU A 155 21.75 -5.65 -1.10
C LEU A 155 21.80 -5.67 -2.63
N GLU A 156 22.37 -6.72 -3.23
CA GLU A 156 22.51 -6.84 -4.69
C GLU A 156 21.16 -6.76 -5.42
N VAL A 157 20.13 -7.41 -4.88
CA VAL A 157 18.79 -7.40 -5.48
C VAL A 157 18.15 -6.02 -5.39
N LEU A 158 18.17 -5.38 -4.22
CA LEU A 158 17.45 -4.12 -3.98
C LEU A 158 18.24 -2.86 -4.40
N THR A 159 19.53 -2.99 -4.77
CA THR A 159 20.30 -1.92 -5.44
C THR A 159 20.38 -2.10 -6.95
N ASN A 160 19.86 -3.20 -7.51
CA ASN A 160 19.84 -3.42 -8.95
C ASN A 160 18.73 -2.61 -9.62
N GLN A 161 19.11 -1.71 -10.53
CA GLN A 161 18.19 -0.84 -11.26
C GLN A 161 17.08 -1.60 -11.99
N TRP A 162 17.38 -2.75 -12.60
CA TRP A 162 16.40 -3.53 -13.36
C TRP A 162 15.38 -4.19 -12.45
N VAL A 163 15.82 -4.61 -11.25
CA VAL A 163 14.91 -5.13 -10.22
C VAL A 163 13.99 -4.01 -9.72
N LEU A 164 14.53 -2.83 -9.41
CA LEU A 164 13.73 -1.68 -8.97
C LEU A 164 12.72 -1.22 -10.04
N LEU A 165 13.10 -1.23 -11.32
CA LEU A 165 12.18 -0.97 -12.44
C LEU A 165 11.11 -2.04 -12.55
N ALA A 166 11.47 -3.32 -12.42
CA ALA A 166 10.51 -4.41 -12.43
C ALA A 166 9.51 -4.27 -11.28
N ILE A 167 9.97 -3.93 -10.07
CA ILE A 167 9.13 -3.63 -8.91
C ILE A 167 8.19 -2.44 -9.20
N THR A 168 8.71 -1.38 -9.80
CA THR A 168 7.94 -0.18 -10.15
C THR A 168 6.79 -0.51 -11.09
N LEU A 169 7.08 -1.21 -12.19
CA LEU A 169 6.07 -1.62 -13.19
C LEU A 169 5.06 -2.61 -12.60
N PHE A 170 5.55 -3.58 -11.82
CA PHE A 170 4.70 -4.56 -11.16
C PHE A 170 3.75 -3.91 -10.14
N SER A 171 4.23 -2.92 -9.39
CA SER A 171 3.41 -2.16 -8.43
C SER A 171 2.28 -1.40 -9.13
N ALA A 172 2.60 -0.70 -10.23
CA ALA A 172 1.58 0.00 -11.02
C ALA A 172 0.57 -0.96 -11.66
N TYR A 173 1.02 -2.13 -12.11
CA TYR A 173 0.14 -3.19 -12.61
C TYR A 173 -0.78 -3.72 -11.52
N ILE A 174 -0.25 -4.13 -10.37
CA ILE A 174 -1.03 -4.83 -9.32
C ILE A 174 -2.01 -3.91 -8.61
N LEU A 175 -1.70 -2.61 -8.51
CA LEU A 175 -2.63 -1.58 -8.06
C LEU A 175 -3.92 -1.58 -8.90
N ASN A 176 -3.77 -1.77 -10.21
CA ASN A 176 -4.85 -1.59 -11.19
C ASN A 176 -5.39 -2.90 -11.76
N ALA A 177 -4.78 -4.03 -11.44
CA ALA A 177 -5.23 -5.35 -11.88
C ALA A 177 -6.58 -5.70 -11.25
N GLU A 178 -7.48 -6.30 -12.03
CA GLU A 178 -8.79 -6.75 -11.55
C GLU A 178 -8.69 -8.07 -10.74
N ILE A 179 -7.82 -8.10 -9.73
CA ILE A 179 -7.62 -9.26 -8.86
C ILE A 179 -8.52 -9.08 -7.62
N PRO A 180 -9.55 -9.94 -7.41
CA PRO A 180 -10.31 -9.91 -6.18
C PRO A 180 -9.42 -10.29 -4.99
N LEU A 181 -9.29 -9.42 -4.00
CA LEU A 181 -8.55 -9.71 -2.78
C LEU A 181 -9.53 -10.11 -1.69
N PHE A 182 -9.23 -11.20 -0.98
CA PHE A 182 -10.10 -11.70 0.07
C PHE A 182 -10.15 -10.72 1.24
N SER A 183 -11.31 -10.59 1.89
CA SER A 183 -11.43 -9.67 3.03
C SER A 183 -10.69 -10.20 4.25
N LEU A 184 -9.79 -9.37 4.80
CA LEU A 184 -9.14 -9.60 6.10
C LEU A 184 -10.08 -9.38 7.30
N LYS A 185 -11.31 -8.91 7.08
CA LYS A 185 -12.28 -8.67 8.15
C LYS A 185 -12.85 -10.01 8.66
N VAL A 186 -12.67 -10.27 9.94
CA VAL A 186 -13.27 -11.41 10.66
C VAL A 186 -14.76 -11.11 10.88
N LYS A 187 -15.65 -11.72 10.08
CA LYS A 187 -17.10 -11.39 10.11
C LYS A 187 -17.87 -12.11 11.23
N LYS A 188 -17.44 -13.30 11.66
CA LYS A 188 -18.07 -14.12 12.71
C LYS A 188 -17.01 -14.90 13.47
N PHE A 189 -17.05 -15.04 14.80
CA PHE A 189 -16.10 -15.88 15.56
C PHE A 189 -16.34 -17.40 15.37
N SER A 190 -16.28 -17.88 14.12
CA SER A 190 -16.33 -19.30 13.78
C SER A 190 -15.06 -19.70 13.04
N LEU A 191 -14.30 -20.62 13.65
CA LEU A 191 -13.01 -21.09 13.15
C LEU A 191 -13.09 -21.67 11.73
N LYS A 192 -14.19 -22.34 11.38
CA LYS A 192 -14.39 -22.91 10.04
C LYS A 192 -14.64 -21.87 8.95
N HIS A 193 -15.20 -20.72 9.29
CA HIS A 193 -15.60 -19.70 8.30
C HIS A 193 -14.51 -18.64 8.05
N ASN A 194 -13.55 -18.49 8.97
CA ASN A 194 -12.42 -17.57 8.81
C ASN A 194 -11.06 -18.25 8.84
N ALA A 195 -11.00 -19.55 8.54
CA ALA A 195 -9.76 -20.32 8.60
C ALA A 195 -8.64 -19.66 7.78
N LEU A 196 -8.96 -19.21 6.55
CA LEU A 196 -8.01 -18.52 5.67
C LEU A 196 -7.47 -17.23 6.31
N GLN A 197 -8.34 -16.38 6.87
CA GLN A 197 -7.93 -15.14 7.53
C GLN A 197 -7.08 -15.42 8.77
N ILE A 198 -7.48 -16.37 9.62
CA ILE A 198 -6.76 -16.70 10.86
C ILE A 198 -5.37 -17.26 10.53
N VAL A 199 -5.28 -18.18 9.56
CA VAL A 199 -4.00 -18.75 9.10
C VAL A 199 -3.13 -17.66 8.50
N PHE A 200 -3.68 -16.81 7.62
CA PHE A 200 -2.93 -15.72 7.01
C PHE A 200 -2.44 -14.69 8.03
N LEU A 201 -3.26 -14.29 9.01
CA LEU A 201 -2.85 -13.38 10.08
C LEU A 201 -1.78 -13.98 10.98
N SER A 202 -1.92 -15.26 11.35
CA SER A 202 -0.90 -15.98 12.13
C SER A 202 0.42 -16.09 11.37
N PHE A 203 0.35 -16.43 10.09
CA PHE A 203 1.52 -16.46 9.20
C PHE A 203 2.17 -15.07 9.05
N SER A 204 1.35 -14.02 8.92
CA SER A 204 1.85 -12.65 8.81
C SER A 204 2.55 -12.18 10.08
N PHE A 205 2.01 -12.55 11.25
CA PHE A 205 2.66 -12.30 12.53
C PHE A 205 4.02 -12.99 12.62
N LEU A 206 4.13 -14.26 12.21
CA LEU A 206 5.40 -14.97 12.18
C LEU A 206 6.40 -14.30 11.22
N LEU A 207 5.96 -13.87 10.03
CA LEU A 207 6.82 -13.14 9.10
C LEU A 207 7.36 -11.84 9.71
N LEU A 208 6.51 -11.04 10.34
CA LEU A 208 6.92 -9.80 10.98
C LEU A 208 7.84 -10.05 12.19
N LEU A 209 7.58 -11.10 12.96
CA LEU A 209 8.37 -11.46 14.13
C LEU A 209 9.79 -11.91 13.75
N PHE A 210 9.92 -12.77 12.74
CA PHE A 210 11.21 -13.34 12.35
C PHE A 210 11.99 -12.51 11.33
N PHE A 211 11.31 -11.78 10.44
CA PHE A 211 11.95 -11.05 9.33
C PHE A 211 11.87 -9.52 9.50
N GLN A 212 11.29 -9.01 10.59
CA GLN A 212 11.23 -7.57 10.89
C GLN A 212 10.71 -6.74 9.69
N TYR A 213 11.47 -5.76 9.20
CA TYR A 213 11.09 -4.95 8.03
C TYR A 213 10.95 -5.78 6.75
N ALA A 214 11.73 -6.85 6.58
CA ALA A 214 11.57 -7.77 5.45
C ALA A 214 10.29 -8.62 5.55
N GLY A 215 9.72 -8.73 6.75
CA GLY A 215 8.40 -9.32 6.94
C GLY A 215 7.29 -8.55 6.23
N ILE A 216 7.38 -7.21 6.14
CA ILE A 216 6.35 -6.36 5.50
C ILE A 216 6.15 -6.70 4.01
N PRO A 217 7.18 -6.67 3.14
CA PRO A 217 7.00 -7.00 1.74
C PRO A 217 6.61 -8.47 1.55
N LEU A 218 7.13 -9.37 2.38
CA LEU A 218 6.76 -10.80 2.35
C LEU A 218 5.28 -11.01 2.68
N VAL A 219 4.73 -10.30 3.67
CA VAL A 219 3.30 -10.35 4.02
C VAL A 219 2.45 -9.89 2.84
N ILE A 220 2.82 -8.79 2.19
CA ILE A 220 2.05 -8.22 1.07
C ILE A 220 2.11 -9.12 -0.17
N ILE A 221 3.28 -9.64 -0.51
CA ILE A 221 3.43 -10.62 -1.59
C ILE A 221 2.58 -11.87 -1.29
N SER A 222 2.67 -12.40 -0.08
CA SER A 222 1.92 -13.58 0.34
C SER A 222 0.40 -13.35 0.29
N TYR A 223 -0.06 -12.17 0.68
CA TYR A 223 -1.46 -11.77 0.62
C TYR A 223 -2.01 -11.82 -0.81
N VAL A 224 -1.25 -11.24 -1.76
CA VAL A 224 -1.66 -11.19 -3.17
C VAL A 224 -1.63 -12.59 -3.77
N LEU A 225 -0.56 -13.36 -3.55
CA LEU A 225 -0.46 -14.74 -4.05
C LEU A 225 -1.60 -15.61 -3.51
N LEU A 226 -1.86 -15.55 -2.20
CA LEU A 226 -2.94 -16.31 -1.57
C LEU A 226 -4.32 -15.91 -2.12
N SER A 227 -4.53 -14.62 -2.41
CA SER A 227 -5.76 -14.14 -3.04
C SER A 227 -5.94 -14.70 -4.46
N ILE A 228 -4.89 -14.70 -5.28
CA ILE A 228 -4.93 -15.27 -6.63
C ILE A 228 -5.25 -16.78 -6.58
N VAL A 229 -4.57 -17.53 -5.70
CA VAL A 229 -4.80 -18.97 -5.53
C VAL A 229 -6.22 -19.24 -5.04
N SER A 230 -6.70 -18.52 -4.02
CA SER A 230 -8.05 -18.67 -3.47
C SER A 230 -9.13 -18.42 -4.53
N ASN A 231 -8.96 -17.42 -5.39
CA ASN A 231 -9.93 -17.13 -6.44
C ASN A 231 -10.01 -18.26 -7.47
N LYS A 232 -8.87 -18.86 -7.85
CA LYS A 232 -8.83 -19.98 -8.79
C LYS A 232 -9.59 -21.19 -8.24
N TYR A 233 -9.36 -21.54 -6.96
CA TYR A 233 -10.08 -22.64 -6.31
C TYR A 233 -11.60 -22.40 -6.26
N LEU A 234 -12.05 -21.17 -5.95
CA LEU A 234 -13.47 -20.82 -5.91
C LEU A 234 -14.12 -20.89 -7.31
N LEU A 235 -13.39 -20.56 -8.37
CA LEU A 235 -13.85 -20.70 -9.75
C LEU A 235 -13.97 -22.17 -10.16
N ASP A 236 -13.01 -23.01 -9.77
CA ASP A 236 -13.02 -24.44 -10.08
C ASP A 236 -14.13 -25.20 -9.33
N GLU A 237 -14.47 -24.81 -8.11
CA GLU A 237 -15.64 -25.37 -7.39
C GLU A 237 -16.97 -24.97 -8.06
N LYS A 238 -17.09 -23.74 -8.56
CA LYS A 238 -18.31 -23.28 -9.26
C LYS A 238 -18.51 -23.98 -10.60
N LYS A 239 -17.44 -24.39 -11.29
CA LYS A 239 -17.54 -25.15 -12.55
C LYS A 239 -17.91 -26.62 -12.34
N LYS A 240 -17.76 -27.16 -11.13
CA LYS A 240 -18.09 -28.55 -10.77
C LYS A 240 -19.52 -28.72 -10.25
N ARG A 241 -20.27 -27.62 -10.08
CA ARG A 241 -21.70 -27.61 -9.72
C ARG A 241 -22.53 -27.26 -10.94
#